data_AF-A0A914HP69-F1
#
_entry.id   AF-A0A914HP69-F1
#
_cell.length_a   1.000
_cell.length_b   1.000
_cell.length_c   1.000
_cell.angle_alpha   90.00
_cell.angle_beta   90.00
_cell.angle_gamma   90.00
#
_symmetry.space_group_name_H-M   'P 1'
#
loop_
_entity.id
_entity.type
_entity.pdbx_description
1 polymer ?
#
loop_
_entity_poly.entity_id
_entity_poly.type
_entity_poly.pdbx_seq_one_letter_code
_entity_poly.pdbx_strand_id
1 'polypeptide(L)'
;MKAELKRDGFKNSYKQEIDETVAKKLRISDTTIYNWKRELGQTKPQHKYSHSEQKELMKRYYEIKDQSPKMSVGNITKMLKIRRATLVRWKKQFKSRQFHPNSVDSVEENAAANVEEIENTNLENI
;
A
#
# COMPACT_ATOMS: atom_id res chain seq x y z
N MET A 1 41.36 30.86 -5.94
CA MET A 1 39.93 30.83 -5.55
C MET A 1 39.43 29.41 -5.78
N LYS A 2 38.96 28.71 -4.73
CA LYS A 2 38.39 27.36 -4.87
C LYS A 2 36.91 27.49 -5.20
N ALA A 3 36.50 27.02 -6.37
CA ALA A 3 35.08 26.99 -6.75
C ALA A 3 34.40 25.81 -6.03
N GLU A 4 33.44 26.13 -5.16
CA GLU A 4 32.55 25.15 -4.55
C GLU A 4 31.58 24.61 -5.59
N LEU A 5 31.73 23.34 -5.96
CA LEU A 5 30.73 22.60 -6.72
C LEU A 5 29.50 22.37 -5.83
N LYS A 6 28.48 23.22 -6.01
CA LYS A 6 27.12 22.97 -5.51
C LYS A 6 26.66 21.61 -6.06
N ARG A 7 26.27 20.71 -5.15
CA ARG A 7 25.64 19.44 -5.51
C ARG A 7 24.25 19.73 -6.08
N ASP A 8 24.18 19.98 -7.37
CA ASP A 8 22.92 20.17 -8.06
C ASP A 8 22.10 18.88 -8.09
N GLY A 9 20.79 19.01 -7.84
CA GLY A 9 19.79 17.97 -7.91
C GLY A 9 19.46 17.51 -9.34
N PHE A 10 20.48 17.24 -10.16
CA PHE A 10 20.42 16.93 -11.59
C PHE A 10 19.83 15.56 -11.96
N LYS A 11 19.15 14.86 -11.05
CA LYS A 11 18.74 13.46 -11.31
C LYS A 11 17.33 13.26 -11.91
N ASN A 12 16.53 14.32 -12.08
CA ASN A 12 15.14 14.17 -12.58
C ASN A 12 14.75 15.07 -13.77
N SER A 13 15.50 16.10 -14.15
CA SER A 13 15.08 17.04 -15.21
C SER A 13 15.03 16.40 -16.61
N TYR A 14 16.05 15.60 -16.96
CA TYR A 14 16.16 15.00 -18.30
C TYR A 14 15.02 14.02 -18.64
N LYS A 15 14.52 13.28 -17.63
CA LYS A 15 13.38 12.36 -17.82
C LYS A 15 12.07 13.11 -18.05
N GLN A 16 11.93 14.28 -17.45
CA GLN A 16 10.74 15.11 -17.57
C GLN A 16 10.66 15.76 -18.96
N GLU A 17 11.78 16.24 -19.50
CA GLU A 17 11.86 16.79 -20.87
C GLU A 17 11.51 15.75 -21.95
N ILE A 18 11.94 14.49 -21.77
CA ILE A 18 11.60 13.39 -22.68
C ILE A 18 10.09 13.11 -22.63
N ASP A 19 9.51 13.06 -21.43
CA ASP A 19 8.08 12.78 -21.25
C ASP A 19 7.20 13.87 -21.85
N GLU A 20 7.57 15.14 -21.65
CA GLU A 20 6.90 16.29 -22.28
C GLU A 20 7.00 16.24 -23.80
N THR A 21 8.16 15.83 -24.34
CA THR A 21 8.35 15.69 -25.79
C THR A 21 7.48 14.56 -26.36
N VAL A 22 7.42 13.42 -25.67
CA VAL A 22 6.57 12.28 -26.06
C VAL A 22 5.09 12.66 -25.98
N ALA A 23 4.67 13.32 -24.89
CA ALA A 23 3.31 13.81 -24.71
C ALA A 23 2.88 14.76 -25.83
N LYS A 24 3.75 15.73 -26.18
CA LYS A 24 3.51 16.65 -27.32
C LYS A 24 3.39 15.94 -28.65
N LYS A 25 4.28 14.97 -28.94
CA LYS A 25 4.24 14.20 -30.21
C LYS A 25 2.99 13.34 -30.32
N LEU A 26 2.55 12.73 -29.21
CA LEU A 26 1.36 11.90 -29.15
C LEU A 26 0.06 12.69 -28.93
N ARG A 27 0.15 14.03 -28.75
CA ARG A 27 -0.98 14.92 -28.42
C ARG A 27 -1.79 14.46 -27.20
N ILE A 28 -1.11 13.92 -26.21
CA ILE A 28 -1.71 13.49 -24.93
C ILE A 28 -1.16 14.33 -23.79
N SER A 29 -1.83 14.27 -22.64
CA SER A 29 -1.37 14.98 -21.45
C SER A 29 -0.15 14.29 -20.83
N ASP A 30 0.70 15.07 -20.17
CA ASP A 30 1.83 14.53 -19.37
C ASP A 30 1.32 13.59 -18.27
N THR A 31 0.10 13.82 -17.78
CA THR A 31 -0.56 12.95 -16.79
C THR A 31 -0.86 11.56 -17.38
N THR A 32 -1.20 11.48 -18.67
CA THR A 32 -1.41 10.21 -19.37
C THR A 32 -0.11 9.41 -19.45
N ILE A 33 1.01 10.05 -19.83
CA ILE A 33 2.34 9.42 -19.86
C ILE A 33 2.74 8.95 -18.45
N TYR A 34 2.54 9.78 -17.44
CA TYR A 34 2.80 9.42 -16.04
C TYR A 34 2.00 8.19 -15.60
N ASN A 35 0.70 8.13 -15.92
CA ASN A 35 -0.15 7.00 -15.58
C ASN A 35 0.28 5.71 -16.28
N TRP A 36 0.64 5.76 -17.56
CA TRP A 36 1.18 4.60 -18.27
C TRP A 36 2.49 4.11 -17.67
N LYS A 37 3.41 5.02 -17.34
CA LYS A 37 4.65 4.63 -16.66
C LYS A 37 4.38 4.02 -15.28
N ARG A 38 3.33 4.44 -14.60
CA ARG A 38 2.89 3.85 -13.33
C ARG A 38 2.31 2.46 -13.52
N GLU A 39 1.45 2.26 -14.52
CA GLU A 39 0.87 0.96 -14.88
C GLU A 39 1.94 -0.04 -15.34
N LEU A 40 2.94 0.43 -16.08
CA LEU A 40 4.08 -0.37 -16.54
C LEU A 40 5.21 -0.51 -15.50
N GLY A 41 5.01 -0.03 -14.26
CA GLY A 41 5.99 -0.16 -13.17
C GLY A 41 7.29 0.64 -13.34
N GLN A 42 7.35 1.54 -14.33
CA GLN A 42 8.53 2.38 -14.60
C GLN A 42 8.66 3.57 -13.64
N THR A 43 7.59 3.91 -12.92
CA THR A 43 7.68 4.81 -11.77
C THR A 43 7.87 4.00 -10.50
N LYS A 44 8.88 4.36 -9.69
CA LYS A 44 8.98 3.82 -8.33
C LYS A 44 7.71 4.18 -7.56
N PRO A 45 7.01 3.23 -6.93
CA PRO A 45 5.88 3.57 -6.08
C PRO A 45 6.37 4.56 -5.02
N GLN A 46 5.79 5.74 -4.97
CA GLN A 46 6.11 6.74 -3.94
C GLN A 46 5.64 6.28 -2.54
N HIS A 47 4.87 5.19 -2.48
CA HIS A 47 4.36 4.65 -1.24
C HIS A 47 5.39 3.75 -0.59
N LYS A 48 5.97 4.25 0.51
CA LYS A 48 6.86 3.49 1.40
C LYS A 48 6.21 2.24 2.03
N TYR A 49 4.89 2.10 1.92
CA TYR A 49 4.13 1.01 2.52
C TYR A 49 3.11 0.48 1.50
N SER A 50 3.10 -0.82 1.28
CA SER A 50 2.08 -1.52 0.50
C SER A 50 0.71 -1.45 1.21
N HIS A 51 -0.37 -1.82 0.51
CA HIS A 51 -1.69 -1.81 1.12
C HIS A 51 -1.85 -2.87 2.23
N SER A 52 -1.21 -4.04 2.07
CA SER A 52 -1.20 -5.10 3.08
C SER A 52 -0.44 -4.67 4.33
N GLU A 53 0.75 -4.09 4.18
CA GLU A 53 1.54 -3.54 5.30
C GLU A 53 0.76 -2.45 6.06
N GLN A 54 0.03 -1.60 5.34
CA GLN A 54 -0.83 -0.58 5.95
C GLN A 54 -1.93 -1.19 6.83
N LYS A 55 -2.58 -2.26 6.36
CA LYS A 55 -3.63 -2.97 7.13
C LYS A 55 -3.03 -3.60 8.39
N GLU A 56 -1.90 -4.29 8.26
CA GLU A 56 -1.24 -4.96 9.39
C GLU A 56 -0.81 -3.96 10.47
N LEU A 57 -0.17 -2.86 10.06
CA LEU A 57 0.25 -1.81 10.99
C LEU A 57 -0.94 -1.11 11.67
N MET A 58 -2.08 -1.00 10.97
CA MET A 58 -3.30 -0.45 11.54
C MET A 58 -3.94 -1.41 12.55
N LYS A 59 -3.93 -2.72 12.28
CA LYS A 59 -4.37 -3.75 13.23
C LYS A 59 -3.55 -3.68 14.52
N ARG A 60 -2.22 -3.71 14.41
CA ARG A 60 -1.30 -3.55 15.56
C ARG A 60 -1.52 -2.25 16.34
N TYR A 61 -1.83 -1.16 15.64
CA TYR A 61 -2.16 0.11 16.31
C TYR A 61 -3.40 -0.02 17.21
N TYR A 62 -4.46 -0.67 16.75
CA TYR A 62 -5.66 -0.89 17.55
C TYR A 62 -5.41 -1.87 18.71
N GLU A 63 -4.68 -2.97 18.46
CA GLU A 63 -4.29 -3.93 19.52
C GLU A 63 -3.54 -3.24 20.67
N ILE A 64 -2.53 -2.41 20.37
CA ILE A 64 -1.79 -1.65 21.39
C ILE A 64 -2.71 -0.65 22.10
N LYS A 65 -3.68 -0.07 21.38
CA LYS A 65 -4.60 0.91 21.97
C LYS A 65 -5.59 0.27 22.93
N ASP A 66 -6.04 -0.95 22.63
CA ASP A 66 -6.92 -1.74 23.48
C ASP A 66 -6.17 -2.24 24.73
N GLN A 67 -4.93 -2.72 24.55
CA GLN A 67 -4.07 -3.15 25.66
C GLN A 67 -3.62 -1.98 26.56
N SER A 68 -3.47 -0.78 26.00
CA SER A 68 -2.98 0.39 26.73
C SER A 68 -3.76 1.66 26.37
N PRO A 69 -4.98 1.82 26.93
CA PRO A 69 -5.86 2.94 26.59
C PRO A 69 -5.27 4.32 26.89
N LYS A 70 -4.43 4.42 27.93
CA LYS A 70 -3.76 5.68 28.32
C LYS A 70 -2.53 6.01 27.47
N MET A 71 -2.03 5.07 26.66
CA MET A 71 -0.84 5.32 25.84
C MET A 71 -1.12 6.38 24.77
N SER A 72 -0.19 7.33 24.64
CA SER A 72 -0.29 8.40 23.65
C SER A 72 -0.08 7.85 22.24
N VAL A 73 -0.82 8.40 21.27
CA VAL A 73 -0.65 8.04 19.84
C VAL A 73 0.79 8.28 19.38
N GLY A 74 1.46 9.30 19.92
CA GLY A 74 2.86 9.58 19.62
C GLY A 74 3.79 8.42 19.99
N ASN A 75 3.59 7.83 21.17
CA ASN A 75 4.41 6.70 21.62
C ASN A 75 4.14 5.45 20.77
N ILE A 76 2.88 5.16 20.45
CA ILE A 76 2.53 4.03 19.57
C ILE A 76 3.15 4.20 18.19
N THR A 77 3.12 5.41 17.61
CA THR A 77 3.73 5.66 16.29
C THR A 77 5.25 5.51 16.31
N LYS A 78 5.92 5.84 17.42
CA LYS A 78 7.36 5.60 17.60
C LYS A 78 7.66 4.10 17.66
N MET A 79 6.86 3.33 18.39
CA MET A 79 7.00 1.86 18.47
C MET A 79 6.84 1.19 17.10
N LEU A 80 5.82 1.60 16.34
CA LEU A 80 5.55 1.07 15.01
C LEU A 80 6.49 1.64 13.92
N LYS A 81 7.38 2.58 14.26
CA LYS A 81 8.27 3.29 13.33
C LYS A 81 7.53 3.97 12.17
N ILE A 82 6.33 4.49 12.45
CA ILE A 82 5.48 5.19 11.46
C ILE A 82 5.45 6.68 11.80
N ARG A 83 5.46 7.55 10.79
CA ARG A 83 5.20 8.98 11.02
C ARG A 83 3.75 9.19 11.47
N ARG A 84 3.55 10.04 12.48
CA ARG A 84 2.20 10.37 13.00
C ARG A 84 1.24 10.85 11.91
N ALA A 85 1.70 11.70 10.99
CA ALA A 85 0.89 12.18 9.87
C ALA A 85 0.40 11.05 8.96
N THR A 86 1.25 10.04 8.71
CA THR A 86 0.90 8.85 7.93
C THR A 86 -0.21 8.06 8.62
N LEU A 87 -0.09 7.82 9.93
CA LEU A 87 -1.11 7.12 10.71
C LEU A 87 -2.46 7.87 10.69
N VAL A 88 -2.46 9.20 10.88
CA VAL A 88 -3.68 10.02 10.84
C VAL A 88 -4.36 9.93 9.47
N ARG A 89 -3.58 10.02 8.40
CA ARG A 89 -4.09 9.85 7.03
C ARG A 89 -4.71 8.46 6.82
N TRP A 90 -4.02 7.40 7.25
CA TRP A 90 -4.54 6.04 7.14
C TRP A 90 -5.82 5.86 7.96
N LYS A 91 -5.89 6.37 9.19
CA LYS A 91 -7.14 6.35 9.98
C LYS A 91 -8.31 6.98 9.23
N LYS A 92 -8.09 8.10 8.53
CA LYS A 92 -9.13 8.72 7.69
C LYS A 92 -9.52 7.82 6.52
N GLN A 93 -8.53 7.26 5.81
CA GLN A 93 -8.74 6.39 4.64
C GLN A 93 -9.50 5.10 4.99
N PHE A 94 -9.15 4.45 6.10
CA PHE A 94 -9.78 3.21 6.57
C PHE A 94 -11.17 3.46 7.17
N LYS A 95 -11.38 4.59 7.87
CA LYS A 95 -12.72 4.98 8.34
C LYS A 95 -13.68 5.26 7.20
N SER A 96 -13.23 5.95 6.15
CA SER A 96 -14.07 6.21 4.96
C SER A 96 -14.37 4.95 4.13
N ARG A 97 -13.70 3.82 4.41
CA ARG A 97 -13.82 2.58 3.65
C ARG A 97 -14.40 1.41 4.45
N GLN A 98 -15.11 1.65 5.56
CA GLN A 98 -15.71 0.58 6.41
C GLN A 98 -14.66 -0.45 6.89
N PHE A 99 -13.50 -0.02 7.38
CA PHE A 99 -12.56 -0.93 8.03
C PHE A 99 -13.04 -1.27 9.44
N HIS A 100 -13.76 -2.38 9.58
CA HIS A 100 -14.01 -3.02 10.86
C HIS A 100 -12.76 -3.83 11.26
N PRO A 101 -12.07 -3.49 12.36
CA PRO A 101 -10.87 -4.21 12.80
C PRO A 101 -11.14 -5.67 13.23
N ASN A 102 -12.42 -6.03 13.41
CA ASN A 102 -12.89 -7.40 13.68
C ASN A 102 -13.52 -8.10 12.45
N SER A 103 -13.40 -7.53 11.24
CA SER A 103 -13.71 -8.27 10.01
C SER A 103 -12.51 -9.16 9.67
N VAL A 104 -12.19 -10.09 10.56
CA VAL A 104 -11.33 -11.23 10.26
C VAL A 104 -12.16 -12.13 9.37
N ASP A 105 -11.69 -12.37 8.15
CA ASP A 105 -11.90 -13.57 7.36
C ASP A 105 -13.22 -14.33 7.62
N SER A 106 -14.24 -14.08 6.80
CA SER A 106 -15.42 -14.96 6.75
C SER A 106 -15.65 -15.56 5.37
N VAL A 107 -14.64 -15.60 4.47
CA VAL A 107 -14.83 -16.23 3.15
C VAL A 107 -13.63 -17.00 2.58
N GLU A 108 -12.45 -17.10 3.23
CA GLU A 108 -11.34 -17.90 2.65
C GLU A 108 -10.77 -18.98 3.59
N GLU A 109 -11.62 -19.57 4.43
CA GLU A 109 -11.31 -20.82 5.13
C GLU A 109 -12.49 -21.82 5.02
N ASN A 110 -12.95 -22.07 3.79
CA ASN A 110 -13.83 -23.21 3.47
C ASN A 110 -13.40 -23.98 2.21
N ALA A 111 -12.23 -23.69 1.64
CA ALA A 111 -11.74 -24.37 0.44
C ALA A 111 -10.93 -25.66 0.72
N ALA A 112 -10.56 -25.94 1.97
CA ALA A 112 -9.67 -27.05 2.31
C ALA A 112 -10.36 -28.27 2.97
N ALA A 113 -11.65 -28.20 3.31
CA ALA A 113 -12.34 -29.26 4.05
C ALA A 113 -13.39 -30.05 3.22
N ASN A 114 -13.58 -29.72 1.94
CA ASN A 114 -14.67 -30.29 1.13
C ASN A 114 -14.21 -31.07 -0.11
N VAL A 115 -12.93 -31.45 -0.20
CA VAL A 115 -12.39 -32.22 -1.34
C VAL A 115 -12.10 -33.70 -1.00
N GLU A 116 -12.07 -34.10 0.27
CA GLU A 116 -11.82 -35.51 0.64
C GLU A 116 -13.07 -36.38 0.89
N GLU A 117 -14.29 -35.82 0.89
CA GLU A 117 -15.52 -36.62 1.09
C GLU A 117 -16.24 -37.05 -0.20
N ILE A 118 -15.81 -36.60 -1.38
CA ILE A 118 -16.49 -36.93 -2.64
C ILE A 118 -15.95 -38.21 -3.31
N GLU A 119 -14.80 -38.74 -2.90
CA GLU A 119 -14.27 -39.98 -3.51
C GLU A 119 -14.77 -41.29 -2.88
N ASN A 120 -15.45 -41.25 -1.72
CA ASN A 120 -15.90 -42.47 -1.03
C ASN A 120 -17.39 -42.82 -1.17
N THR A 121 -18.17 -42.11 -1.98
CA THR A 121 -19.59 -42.44 -2.22
C THR A 121 -19.89 -43.07 -3.58
N ASN A 122 -18.86 -43.32 -4.41
CA ASN A 122 -19.02 -43.92 -5.74
C ASN A 122 -18.64 -45.41 -5.84
N LEU A 123 -18.60 -46.16 -4.73
CA LEU A 123 -18.32 -47.61 -4.75
C LEU A 123 -19.41 -48.51 -4.16
N GLU A 124 -20.58 -48.00 -3.79
CA GLU A 124 -21.69 -48.84 -3.29
C GLU A 124 -22.97 -48.83 -4.16
N ASN A 125 -22.94 -48.27 -5.37
CA ASN A 125 -24.02 -48.46 -6.34
C ASN A 125 -23.48 -48.50 -7.77
N ILE A 126 -23.09 -49.70 -8.22
CA ILE A 126 -23.37 -50.34 -9.52
C ILE A 126 -22.75 -51.74 -9.49
#